data_AF-A0A3B8WK51-F1
#
_entry.id   AF-A0A3B8WK51-F1
#
_cell.length_a   1.000
_cell.length_b   1.000
_cell.length_c   1.000
_cell.angle_alpha   90.00
_cell.angle_beta   90.00
_cell.angle_gamma   90.00
#
_symmetry.space_group_name_H-M   'P 1'
#
loop_
_entity.id
_entity.type
_entity.pdbx_description
1 polymer ?
#
loop_
_entity_poly.entity_id
_entity_poly.type
_entity_poly.pdbx_seq_one_letter_code
_entity_poly.pdbx_strand_id
1 'polypeptide(L)'
;QRGGFTEDESLAVIKALVAEGIDLVEISGGNYENPAMAKGAGSEEVKASTLAREAYFLEFAEKVRELTDVPLMVTGGFRTERGMAQAIDSGATDLVGLARPLVVEPDLPTRIMAGDPVTSAVKPIKTGLRMIDDMALMEVSWYTRQIGRIARGRAPKQHDRGLLSLMEVLAVMATRGVRTRLRAGS
;
A
#
# COMPACT_ATOMS: atom_id res chain seq x y z
N GLN A 1 -10.02 5.69 21.38
CA GLN A 1 -11.15 6.42 20.79
C GLN A 1 -11.99 5.39 20.04
N ARG A 2 -13.30 5.33 20.26
CA ARG A 2 -14.26 4.69 19.34
C ARG A 2 -14.72 5.82 18.41
N GLY A 3 -14.55 5.70 17.09
CA GLY A 3 -14.89 6.80 16.18
C GLY A 3 -14.01 6.88 14.93
N GLY A 4 -13.82 5.76 14.23
CA GLY A 4 -13.40 5.79 12.83
C GLY A 4 -14.57 6.16 11.92
N PHE A 5 -14.23 6.48 10.67
CA PHE A 5 -15.18 6.73 9.60
C PHE A 5 -15.84 5.41 9.18
N THR A 6 -17.17 5.35 9.21
CA THR A 6 -17.93 4.11 8.93
C THR A 6 -18.05 3.85 7.43
N GLU A 7 -18.43 2.62 7.05
CA GLU A 7 -18.72 2.29 5.64
C GLU A 7 -19.89 3.10 5.09
N ASP A 8 -20.96 3.29 5.87
CA ASP A 8 -22.13 4.07 5.44
C ASP A 8 -21.78 5.54 5.21
N GLU A 9 -20.95 6.14 6.08
CA GLU A 9 -20.43 7.50 5.88
C GLU A 9 -19.54 7.58 4.64
N SER A 10 -18.76 6.54 4.36
CA SER A 10 -17.93 6.44 3.14
C SER A 10 -18.79 6.40 1.88
N LEU A 11 -19.84 5.58 1.87
CA LEU A 11 -20.79 5.51 0.75
C LEU A 11 -21.49 6.86 0.53
N ALA A 12 -21.88 7.56 1.60
CA ALA A 12 -22.49 8.88 1.51
C ALA A 12 -21.55 9.92 0.88
N VAL A 13 -20.27 9.93 1.28
CA VAL A 13 -19.25 10.82 0.71
C VAL A 13 -18.98 10.48 -0.76
N ILE A 14 -18.82 9.19 -1.09
CA ILE A 14 -18.61 8.76 -2.47
C ILE A 14 -19.78 9.22 -3.35
N LYS A 15 -21.02 9.01 -2.90
CA LYS A 15 -22.22 9.46 -3.63
C LYS A 15 -22.22 10.97 -3.87
N ALA A 16 -21.83 11.77 -2.88
CA ALA A 16 -21.72 13.21 -3.03
C ALA A 16 -20.65 13.61 -4.04
N LEU A 17 -19.46 12.99 -3.99
CA LEU A 17 -18.37 13.27 -4.92
C LEU A 17 -18.71 12.84 -6.35
N VAL A 18 -19.38 11.71 -6.53
CA VAL A 18 -19.90 11.26 -7.84
C VAL A 18 -20.84 12.30 -8.43
N ALA A 19 -21.72 12.91 -7.61
CA ALA A 19 -22.62 13.97 -8.07
C ALA A 19 -21.88 15.24 -8.52
N GLU A 20 -20.69 15.51 -7.96
CA GLU A 20 -19.80 16.59 -8.38
C GLU A 20 -18.93 16.24 -9.60
N GLY A 21 -19.04 15.00 -10.12
CA GLY A 21 -18.40 14.59 -11.37
C GLY A 21 -16.94 14.14 -11.24
N ILE A 22 -16.57 13.46 -10.16
CA ILE A 22 -15.25 12.82 -10.07
C ILE A 22 -15.06 11.73 -11.14
N ASP A 23 -13.82 11.57 -11.62
CA ASP A 23 -13.49 10.63 -12.71
C ASP A 23 -13.15 9.21 -12.24
N LEU A 24 -12.83 9.02 -10.97
CA LEU A 24 -12.35 7.75 -10.41
C LEU A 24 -12.59 7.70 -8.89
N VAL A 25 -13.01 6.54 -8.39
CA VAL A 25 -13.00 6.23 -6.95
C VAL A 25 -11.93 5.18 -6.68
N GLU A 26 -10.90 5.54 -5.92
CA GLU A 26 -9.92 4.58 -5.41
C GLU A 26 -10.32 4.11 -4.00
N ILE A 27 -10.51 2.80 -3.86
CA ILE A 27 -10.75 2.11 -2.59
C ILE A 27 -9.42 1.51 -2.14
N SER A 28 -8.90 2.01 -1.03
CA SER A 28 -7.63 1.55 -0.48
C SER A 28 -7.70 1.40 1.04
N GLY A 29 -6.74 0.66 1.57
CA GLY A 29 -6.66 0.33 2.98
C GLY A 29 -5.76 1.22 3.82
N GLY A 30 -6.31 1.66 4.93
CA GLY A 30 -5.64 2.11 6.15
C GLY A 30 -6.65 1.99 7.29
N ASN A 31 -6.74 0.82 7.95
CA ASN A 31 -7.67 0.57 9.05
C ASN A 31 -7.70 1.75 10.03
N TYR A 32 -8.72 2.60 9.96
CA TYR A 32 -8.91 3.68 10.94
C TYR A 32 -9.23 3.10 12.33
N GLU A 33 -9.68 1.84 12.41
CA GLU A 33 -10.10 1.21 13.67
C GLU A 33 -9.29 -0.03 14.10
N ASN A 34 -8.29 -0.48 13.34
CA ASN A 34 -7.49 -1.66 13.72
C ASN A 34 -6.01 -1.52 13.30
N PRO A 35 -5.05 -1.38 14.25
CA PRO A 35 -3.64 -1.05 13.99
C PRO A 35 -2.82 -2.14 13.25
N ALA A 36 -3.48 -3.15 12.66
CA ALA A 36 -2.87 -4.19 11.84
C ALA A 36 -2.12 -3.66 10.59
N MET A 37 -2.35 -2.40 10.19
CA MET A 37 -1.60 -1.75 9.11
C MET A 37 -0.18 -1.31 9.53
N ALA A 38 0.03 -1.06 10.83
CA ALA A 38 1.34 -0.67 11.37
C ALA A 38 2.17 -1.90 11.79
N LYS A 39 1.53 -3.02 12.11
CA LYS A 39 2.25 -4.25 12.42
C LYS A 39 2.72 -4.90 11.13
N GLY A 40 3.97 -4.63 10.77
CA GLY A 40 4.68 -5.29 9.68
C GLY A 40 4.45 -6.79 9.73
N ALA A 41 4.15 -7.36 8.56
CA ALA A 41 3.64 -8.73 8.39
C ALA A 41 4.48 -9.78 9.16
N GLY A 42 3.92 -10.26 10.27
CA GLY A 42 4.69 -10.91 11.33
C GLY A 42 4.61 -12.43 11.42
N SER A 43 3.50 -13.07 11.03
CA SER A 43 3.23 -14.50 11.30
C SER A 43 2.76 -15.27 10.06
N GLU A 44 2.82 -16.60 10.09
CA GLU A 44 2.34 -17.47 8.99
C GLU A 44 0.84 -17.30 8.67
N GLU A 45 0.06 -16.68 9.55
CA GLU A 45 -1.32 -16.22 9.32
C GLU A 45 -1.44 -15.15 8.22
N VAL A 46 -0.33 -14.59 7.72
CA VAL A 46 -0.31 -13.52 6.71
C VAL A 46 -0.82 -13.94 5.32
N LYS A 47 -0.79 -15.25 4.99
CA LYS A 47 -1.40 -15.74 3.74
C LYS A 47 -2.93 -15.60 3.78
N ALA A 48 -3.55 -15.95 4.90
CA ALA A 48 -4.98 -15.74 5.11
C ALA A 48 -5.32 -14.24 5.21
N SER A 49 -4.44 -13.43 5.80
CA SER A 49 -4.70 -11.98 5.95
C SER A 49 -4.61 -11.19 4.64
N THR A 50 -3.87 -11.64 3.63
CA THR A 50 -3.80 -10.92 2.34
C THR A 50 -5.04 -11.19 1.50
N LEU A 51 -5.46 -12.46 1.38
CA LEU A 51 -6.73 -12.82 0.74
C LEU A 51 -7.93 -12.21 1.46
N ALA A 52 -7.95 -12.23 2.80
CA ALA A 52 -9.03 -11.61 3.57
C ALA A 52 -9.07 -10.08 3.43
N ARG A 53 -7.90 -9.43 3.27
CA ARG A 53 -7.84 -7.99 2.99
C ARG A 53 -8.30 -7.65 1.57
N GLU A 54 -7.86 -8.43 0.59
CA GLU A 54 -8.30 -8.31 -0.80
C GLU A 54 -9.83 -8.47 -0.87
N ALA A 55 -10.37 -9.53 -0.25
CA ALA A 55 -11.81 -9.78 -0.17
C ALA A 55 -12.57 -8.62 0.49
N TYR A 56 -12.09 -8.09 1.62
CA TYR A 56 -12.74 -6.97 2.31
C TYR A 56 -12.88 -5.72 1.41
N PHE A 57 -11.81 -5.32 0.71
CA PHE A 57 -11.89 -4.14 -0.17
C PHE A 57 -12.74 -4.39 -1.42
N LEU A 58 -12.76 -5.61 -1.94
CA LEU A 58 -13.61 -5.99 -3.06
C LEU A 58 -15.09 -6.01 -2.66
N GLU A 59 -15.44 -6.53 -1.47
CA GLU A 59 -16.81 -6.47 -0.93
C GLU A 59 -17.29 -5.02 -0.76
N PHE A 60 -16.44 -4.12 -0.28
CA PHE A 60 -16.78 -2.69 -0.22
C PHE A 60 -16.90 -2.07 -1.63
N ALA A 61 -16.03 -2.46 -2.57
CA ALA A 61 -16.10 -1.99 -3.95
C ALA A 61 -17.41 -2.42 -4.66
N GLU A 62 -17.90 -3.62 -4.39
CA GLU A 62 -19.20 -4.08 -4.87
C GLU A 62 -20.34 -3.19 -4.36
N LYS A 63 -20.33 -2.79 -3.08
CA LYS A 63 -21.32 -1.83 -2.53
C LYS A 63 -21.23 -0.46 -3.22
N VAL A 64 -20.02 0.01 -3.51
CA VAL A 64 -19.82 1.29 -4.22
C VAL A 64 -20.31 1.19 -5.66
N ARG A 65 -20.09 0.05 -6.33
CA ARG A 65 -20.55 -0.20 -7.70
C ARG A 65 -22.06 -0.09 -7.83
N GLU A 66 -22.82 -0.49 -6.82
CA GLU A 66 -24.29 -0.32 -6.80
C GLU A 66 -24.74 1.16 -6.82
N LEU A 67 -23.84 2.09 -6.47
CA LEU A 67 -24.15 3.53 -6.39
C LEU A 67 -23.71 4.33 -7.62
N THR A 68 -22.77 3.83 -8.42
CA THR A 68 -22.13 4.61 -9.49
C THR A 68 -21.47 3.76 -10.58
N ASP A 69 -21.51 4.27 -11.80
CA ASP A 69 -20.74 3.77 -12.95
C ASP A 69 -19.36 4.43 -13.09
N VAL A 70 -19.01 5.37 -12.20
CA VAL A 70 -17.66 5.94 -12.15
C VAL A 70 -16.63 4.81 -11.98
N PRO A 71 -15.52 4.82 -12.74
CA PRO A 71 -14.51 3.79 -12.62
C PRO A 71 -14.03 3.59 -11.18
N LEU A 72 -13.84 2.32 -10.80
CA LEU A 72 -13.37 1.91 -9.47
C LEU A 72 -11.98 1.32 -9.55
N MET A 73 -11.09 1.77 -8.68
CA MET A 73 -9.76 1.20 -8.48
C MET A 73 -9.63 0.61 -7.08
N VAL A 74 -9.17 -0.63 -6.95
CA VAL A 74 -8.90 -1.24 -5.64
C VAL A 74 -7.41 -1.41 -5.41
N THR A 75 -6.91 -0.86 -4.30
CA THR A 75 -5.52 -1.01 -3.83
C THR A 75 -5.50 -1.85 -2.54
N GLY A 76 -5.68 -3.16 -2.69
CA GLY A 76 -5.96 -4.09 -1.57
C GLY A 76 -4.80 -4.98 -1.11
N GLY A 77 -3.63 -4.87 -1.74
CA GLY A 77 -2.49 -5.73 -1.41
C GLY A 77 -2.29 -6.92 -2.35
N PHE A 78 -2.82 -6.85 -3.57
CA PHE A 78 -2.61 -7.81 -4.65
C PHE A 78 -1.15 -8.28 -4.80
N ARG A 79 -0.96 -9.59 -4.96
CA ARG A 79 0.35 -10.23 -5.12
C ARG A 79 0.49 -11.12 -6.34
N THR A 80 -0.61 -11.59 -6.93
CA THR A 80 -0.59 -12.56 -8.03
C THR A 80 -1.33 -12.04 -9.24
N GLU A 81 -0.93 -12.45 -10.44
CA GLU A 81 -1.66 -12.13 -11.68
C GLU A 81 -3.10 -12.62 -11.61
N ARG A 82 -3.31 -13.82 -11.05
CA ARG A 82 -4.64 -14.42 -10.93
C ARG A 82 -5.55 -13.63 -10.01
N GLY A 83 -5.05 -13.17 -8.85
CA GLY A 83 -5.85 -12.36 -7.94
C GLY A 83 -6.23 -11.01 -8.54
N MET A 84 -5.33 -10.41 -9.32
CA MET A 84 -5.61 -9.16 -10.04
C MET A 84 -6.64 -9.38 -11.15
N ALA A 85 -6.48 -10.42 -11.97
CA ALA A 85 -7.42 -10.75 -13.04
C ALA A 85 -8.81 -11.07 -12.47
N GLN A 86 -8.88 -11.90 -11.42
CA GLN A 86 -10.15 -12.28 -10.80
C GLN A 86 -10.92 -11.06 -10.24
N ALA A 87 -10.21 -10.08 -9.66
CA ALA A 87 -10.84 -8.86 -9.16
C ALA A 87 -11.48 -8.00 -10.26
N ILE A 88 -10.88 -8.00 -11.46
CA ILE A 88 -11.41 -7.30 -12.63
C ILE A 88 -12.55 -8.12 -13.24
N ASP A 89 -12.35 -9.43 -13.44
CA ASP A 89 -13.31 -10.34 -14.07
C ASP A 89 -14.61 -10.47 -13.26
N SER A 90 -14.56 -10.28 -11.93
CA SER A 90 -15.77 -10.26 -11.09
C SER A 90 -16.62 -9.00 -11.27
N GLY A 91 -16.08 -7.94 -11.89
CA GLY A 91 -16.73 -6.62 -11.99
C GLY A 91 -16.65 -5.77 -10.73
N ALA A 92 -15.98 -6.27 -9.67
CA ALA A 92 -15.82 -5.54 -8.41
C ALA A 92 -14.95 -4.28 -8.57
N THR A 93 -14.00 -4.27 -9.52
CA THR A 93 -13.15 -3.10 -9.81
C THR A 93 -12.78 -3.05 -11.29
N ASP A 94 -12.55 -1.84 -11.81
CA ASP A 94 -12.06 -1.63 -13.19
C ASP A 94 -10.53 -1.58 -13.25
N LEU A 95 -9.87 -1.19 -12.14
CA LEU A 95 -8.43 -1.07 -12.04
C LEU A 95 -7.88 -1.71 -10.76
N VAL A 96 -6.72 -2.35 -10.90
CA VAL A 96 -5.97 -2.85 -9.74
C VAL A 96 -4.81 -1.91 -9.41
N GLY A 97 -4.77 -1.44 -8.17
CA GLY A 97 -3.68 -0.64 -7.63
C GLY A 97 -2.55 -1.46 -7.02
N LEU A 98 -1.31 -1.13 -7.42
CA LEU A 98 -0.09 -1.75 -6.93
C LEU A 98 0.83 -0.71 -6.29
N ALA A 99 1.20 -0.94 -5.03
CA ALA A 99 2.14 -0.10 -4.28
C ALA A 99 3.46 -0.83 -4.02
N ARG A 100 3.58 -1.52 -2.88
CA ARG A 100 4.79 -2.25 -2.46
C ARG A 100 5.40 -3.16 -3.54
N PRO A 101 4.62 -3.92 -4.34
CA PRO A 101 5.17 -4.72 -5.43
C PRO A 101 6.03 -3.92 -6.40
N LEU A 102 5.59 -2.72 -6.83
CA LEU A 102 6.34 -1.89 -7.79
C LEU A 102 7.62 -1.29 -7.22
N VAL A 103 7.72 -1.20 -5.89
CA VAL A 103 8.96 -0.76 -5.24
C VAL A 103 10.03 -1.87 -5.24
N VAL A 104 9.62 -3.14 -5.24
CA VAL A 104 10.50 -4.31 -5.22
C VAL A 104 10.79 -4.82 -6.62
N GLU A 105 9.78 -4.80 -7.49
CA GLU A 105 9.75 -5.36 -8.85
C GLU A 105 9.14 -4.31 -9.80
N PRO A 106 9.91 -3.29 -10.23
CA PRO A 106 9.39 -2.23 -11.10
C PRO A 106 8.92 -2.74 -12.47
N ASP A 107 9.41 -3.89 -12.91
CA ASP A 107 9.07 -4.60 -14.14
C ASP A 107 7.86 -5.53 -13.99
N LEU A 108 7.25 -5.62 -12.80
CA LEU A 108 6.11 -6.50 -12.53
C LEU A 108 4.93 -6.27 -13.50
N PRO A 109 4.50 -5.04 -13.82
CA PRO A 109 3.41 -4.83 -14.78
C PRO A 109 3.75 -5.39 -16.16
N THR A 110 4.98 -5.21 -16.64
CA THR A 110 5.42 -5.74 -17.94
C THR A 110 5.32 -7.26 -17.98
N ARG A 111 5.73 -7.94 -16.90
CA ARG A 111 5.63 -9.41 -16.78
C ARG A 111 4.18 -9.88 -16.76
N ILE A 112 3.31 -9.20 -16.01
CA ILE A 112 1.86 -9.48 -16.00
C ILE A 112 1.28 -9.33 -17.41
N MET A 113 1.59 -8.24 -18.11
CA MET A 113 1.10 -7.98 -19.47
C MET A 113 1.66 -8.97 -20.50
N ALA A 114 2.82 -9.58 -20.24
CA ALA A 114 3.38 -10.66 -21.05
C ALA A 114 2.67 -12.01 -20.82
N GLY A 115 1.77 -12.10 -19.85
CA GLY A 115 1.06 -13.33 -19.48
C GLY A 115 1.88 -14.26 -18.57
N ASP A 116 2.97 -13.77 -17.98
CA ASP A 116 3.77 -14.56 -17.04
C ASP A 116 2.97 -14.85 -15.77
N PRO A 117 2.99 -16.09 -15.24
CA PRO A 117 2.55 -16.35 -13.87
C PRO A 117 3.47 -15.59 -12.91
N VAL A 118 2.91 -14.73 -12.05
CA VAL A 118 3.68 -13.91 -11.12
C VAL A 118 3.19 -14.07 -9.68
N THR A 119 4.13 -14.06 -8.75
CA THR A 119 3.82 -13.84 -7.34
C THR A 119 4.85 -12.85 -6.85
N SER A 120 4.39 -11.68 -6.42
CA SER A 120 5.30 -10.61 -6.01
C SER A 120 6.20 -11.07 -4.88
N ALA A 121 7.48 -10.73 -5.01
CA ALA A 121 8.56 -11.05 -4.07
C ALA A 121 8.53 -10.17 -2.81
N VAL A 122 7.52 -9.32 -2.62
CA VAL A 122 7.34 -8.50 -1.42
C VAL A 122 7.35 -9.38 -0.18
N LYS A 123 8.32 -9.13 0.71
CA LYS A 123 8.46 -9.77 2.02
C LYS A 123 8.37 -8.73 3.13
N PRO A 124 7.94 -9.12 4.33
CA PRO A 124 7.98 -8.24 5.49
C PRO A 124 9.44 -7.84 5.80
N ILE A 125 9.68 -6.55 6.02
CA ILE A 125 11.02 -6.07 6.37
C ILE A 125 11.20 -6.14 7.88
N LYS A 126 12.05 -7.06 8.35
CA LYS A 126 12.35 -7.29 9.77
C LYS A 126 13.83 -7.02 10.07
N THR A 127 14.10 -6.51 11.26
CA THR A 127 15.43 -6.31 11.84
C THR A 127 15.83 -7.45 12.76
N GLY A 128 14.87 -8.24 13.25
CA GLY A 128 15.08 -9.29 14.24
C GLY A 128 15.04 -8.77 15.69
N LEU A 129 14.86 -7.46 15.88
CA LEU A 129 14.69 -6.82 17.18
C LEU A 129 13.21 -6.45 17.34
N ARG A 130 12.48 -7.20 18.18
CA ARG A 130 11.02 -7.08 18.36
C ARG A 130 10.56 -5.63 18.59
N MET A 131 11.25 -4.90 19.45
CA MET A 131 10.91 -3.50 19.75
C MET A 131 10.98 -2.56 18.54
N ILE A 132 11.85 -2.85 17.57
CA ILE A 132 12.03 -2.03 16.36
C ILE A 132 11.06 -2.50 15.27
N ASP A 133 10.86 -3.80 15.15
CA ASP A 133 9.96 -4.41 14.17
C ASP A 133 8.48 -4.03 14.43
N ASP A 134 8.10 -3.85 15.70
CA ASP A 134 6.74 -3.47 16.09
C ASP A 134 6.41 -1.99 15.78
N MET A 135 7.39 -1.15 15.46
CA MET A 135 7.19 0.29 15.28
C MET A 135 6.70 0.71 13.89
N ALA A 136 6.54 -0.20 12.92
CA ALA A 136 6.22 0.07 11.49
C ALA A 136 7.23 0.95 10.73
N LEU A 137 8.08 1.69 11.45
CA LEU A 137 9.08 2.61 10.93
C LEU A 137 10.02 1.93 9.94
N MET A 138 10.26 0.62 10.13
CA MET A 138 11.15 -0.15 9.27
C MET A 138 10.65 -0.29 7.85
N GLU A 139 9.39 -0.71 7.66
CA GLU A 139 8.84 -0.86 6.32
C GLU A 139 8.78 0.50 5.62
N VAL A 140 8.24 1.52 6.29
CA VAL A 140 8.15 2.89 5.73
C VAL A 140 9.53 3.41 5.32
N SER A 141 10.52 3.27 6.20
CA SER A 141 11.90 3.72 5.93
C SER A 141 12.52 2.99 4.74
N TRP A 142 12.37 1.66 4.71
CA TRP A 142 12.93 0.84 3.65
C TRP A 142 12.28 1.15 2.29
N TYR A 143 10.95 1.19 2.21
CA TYR A 143 10.24 1.50 0.96
C TYR A 143 10.54 2.92 0.48
N THR A 144 10.55 3.91 1.39
CA THR A 144 10.93 5.30 1.04
C THR A 144 12.32 5.36 0.43
N ARG A 145 13.27 4.60 0.98
CA ARG A 145 14.63 4.52 0.44
C ARG A 145 14.64 3.91 -0.96
N GLN A 146 13.95 2.80 -1.17
CA GLN A 146 13.89 2.15 -2.48
C GLN A 146 13.24 3.06 -3.54
N ILE A 147 12.15 3.76 -3.19
CA ILE A 147 11.54 4.78 -4.05
C ILE A 147 12.58 5.86 -4.43
N GLY A 148 13.34 6.36 -3.45
CA GLY A 148 14.42 7.32 -3.73
C GLY A 148 15.55 6.76 -4.62
N ARG A 149 15.79 5.45 -4.61
CA ARG A 149 16.73 4.81 -5.55
C ARG A 149 16.16 4.76 -6.97
N ILE A 150 14.91 4.32 -7.10
CA ILE A 150 14.20 4.23 -8.38
C ILE A 150 14.11 5.62 -9.03
N ALA A 151 13.76 6.66 -8.26
CA ALA A 151 13.73 8.05 -8.72
C ALA A 151 15.08 8.56 -9.27
N ARG A 152 16.21 7.93 -8.91
CA ARG A 152 17.55 8.23 -9.44
C ARG A 152 18.00 7.27 -10.54
N GLY A 153 17.06 6.52 -11.14
CA GLY A 153 17.35 5.52 -12.17
C GLY A 153 18.13 4.30 -11.66
N ARG A 154 18.14 4.05 -10.35
CA ARG A 154 18.84 2.89 -9.75
C ARG A 154 17.85 1.78 -9.44
N ALA A 155 18.26 0.54 -9.70
CA ALA A 155 17.49 -0.64 -9.32
C ALA A 155 17.25 -0.71 -7.78
N PRO A 156 16.09 -1.23 -7.35
CA PRO A 156 15.83 -1.51 -5.95
C PRO A 156 16.80 -2.56 -5.41
N LYS A 157 17.13 -2.46 -4.13
CA LYS A 157 17.97 -3.44 -3.42
C LYS A 157 17.07 -4.32 -2.56
N GLN A 158 16.63 -5.43 -3.13
CA GLN A 158 15.72 -6.38 -2.47
C GLN A 158 16.34 -7.01 -1.20
N HIS A 159 17.66 -7.17 -1.16
CA HIS A 159 18.42 -7.71 -0.02
C HIS A 159 19.17 -6.63 0.78
N ASP A 160 18.55 -5.47 1.00
CA ASP A 160 19.16 -4.44 1.85
C ASP A 160 19.08 -4.86 3.33
N ARG A 161 20.17 -4.69 4.08
CA ARG A 161 20.18 -5.00 5.52
C ARG A 161 19.32 -3.95 6.22
N GLY A 162 18.15 -4.34 6.76
CA GLY A 162 17.15 -3.42 7.32
C GLY A 162 17.72 -2.34 8.25
N LEU A 163 18.76 -2.67 9.04
CA LEU A 163 19.43 -1.71 9.92
C LEU A 163 20.12 -0.55 9.19
N LEU A 164 20.72 -0.79 8.02
CA LEU A 164 21.34 0.27 7.22
C LEU A 164 20.30 1.23 6.64
N SER A 165 19.13 0.71 6.22
CA SER A 165 18.03 1.55 5.77
C SER A 165 17.47 2.43 6.90
N LEU A 166 17.38 1.90 8.13
CA LEU A 166 16.93 2.68 9.28
C LEU A 166 17.91 3.82 9.61
N MET A 167 19.21 3.52 9.68
CA MET A 167 20.24 4.51 9.99
C MET A 167 20.25 5.67 8.97
N GLU A 168 20.11 5.35 7.68
CA GLU A 168 20.07 6.36 6.62
C GLU A 168 18.82 7.23 6.70
N VAL A 169 17.64 6.64 6.98
CA VAL A 169 16.41 7.41 7.14
C VAL A 169 16.48 8.32 8.37
N LEU A 170 16.98 7.83 9.51
CA LEU A 170 17.21 8.65 10.69
C LEU A 170 18.17 9.81 10.41
N ALA A 171 19.24 9.57 9.65
CA ALA A 171 20.18 10.63 9.23
C ALA A 171 19.51 11.67 8.30
N VAL A 172 18.70 11.23 7.34
CA VAL A 172 17.93 12.14 6.46
C VAL A 172 16.91 12.95 7.27
N MET A 173 16.22 12.33 8.23
CA MET A 173 15.27 13.03 9.10
C MET A 173 15.96 14.06 9.99
N ALA A 174 17.10 13.70 10.59
CA ALA A 174 17.90 14.61 11.42
C ALA A 174 18.40 15.82 10.61
N THR A 175 18.95 15.59 9.42
CA THR A 175 19.44 16.67 8.55
C THR A 175 18.31 17.57 8.04
N ARG A 176 17.16 17.02 7.67
CA ARG A 176 15.97 17.82 7.32
C ARG A 176 15.47 18.65 8.50
N GLY A 177 15.39 18.06 9.70
CA GLY A 177 14.97 18.77 10.92
C GLY A 177 15.87 19.96 11.24
N VAL A 178 17.19 19.79 11.13
CA VAL A 178 18.17 20.87 11.29
C VAL A 178 17.97 21.95 10.23
N ARG A 179 17.80 21.57 8.95
CA ARG A 179 17.64 22.51 7.84
C ARG A 179 16.33 23.31 7.91
N THR A 180 15.25 22.69 8.38
CA THR A 180 13.96 23.37 8.61
C THR A 180 14.07 24.36 9.77
N ARG A 181 14.75 23.99 10.88
CA ARG A 181 14.99 24.91 12.00
C ARG A 181 15.87 26.10 11.60
N LEU A 182 16.88 25.87 10.76
CA LEU A 182 17.74 26.94 10.24
C LEU A 182 16.96 27.92 9.33
N ARG A 183 15.95 27.45 8.59
CA ARG A 183 15.08 28.30 7.75
C ARG A 183 13.98 29.01 8.53
N ALA A 184 13.54 28.46 9.66
CA ALA A 184 12.52 29.08 10.50
C ALA A 184 13.09 30.13 11.46
N GLY A 185 14.42 30.15 11.64
CA GLY A 185 15.14 31.14 12.44
C GLY A 185 15.87 32.23 11.63
N SER A 186 15.65 32.29 10.31
CA SER A 186 16.20 33.30 9.39
C SER A 186 15.13 34.22 8.85
#